data_AF-A0A1C5AF58-F1
#
_entry.id   AF-A0A1C5AF58-F1
#
_cell.length_a   1.000
_cell.length_b   1.000
_cell.length_c   1.000
_cell.angle_alpha   90.00
_cell.angle_beta   90.00
_cell.angle_gamma   90.00
#
_symmetry.space_group_name_H-M   'P 1'
#
loop_
_entity.id
_entity.type
_entity.pdbx_description
1 polymer ?
#
loop_
_entity_poly.entity_id
_entity_poly.type
_entity_poly.pdbx_seq_one_letter_code
_entity_poly.pdbx_strand_id
1 'polypeptide(L)'
;MCPERDLYAHGVLHDGPAPELLTKRSLVTVSHAIERSALATAEDGPLVVIALFQRMPYFLREQARYTRIAAGAAVTVVGLVAPAPPELPPGGYGVALDETEELAREWSVVALTPRFGASLVARDRREVVAAGTLEEGRLFSGRWGFRRDEALHEVIRLRAQLGDRLPPAALTAIDQVLRRVWDLPATPGESRAEAALRLMAERVDRSGPGRVAEEVPAPSPLVDEPTLRRWTGMDGVTAAGTLPVALIGVRVSEPAGTAERFGRRSTAREAQAVIAALTAPLRPLDRAIRLAPDEYLLVLPALTREEALAVAAQVHASVAGLARSYPFVSFAVHTAVTVTDRRPMPVAEVRHAVEWAAREGVPMATVAREAVASAAPR
;
A
#
# COMPACT_ATOMS: atom_id res chain seq x y z
N MET A 1 -46.45 -14.29 -1.94
CA MET A 1 -45.36 -15.29 -2.06
C MET A 1 -44.34 -14.72 -3.02
N CYS A 2 -43.24 -14.16 -2.50
CA CYS A 2 -42.20 -13.54 -3.32
C CYS A 2 -41.16 -14.60 -3.74
N PRO A 3 -40.90 -14.79 -5.04
CA PRO A 3 -39.86 -15.68 -5.52
C PRO A 3 -38.54 -14.89 -5.68
N GLU A 4 -37.90 -14.53 -4.57
CA GLU A 4 -36.63 -13.78 -4.58
C GLU A 4 -35.50 -14.47 -3.79
N ARG A 5 -35.78 -15.61 -3.14
CA ARG A 5 -34.80 -16.30 -2.27
C ARG A 5 -34.00 -17.43 -2.94
N ASP A 6 -34.34 -17.84 -4.16
CA ASP A 6 -33.68 -19.00 -4.81
C ASP A 6 -32.59 -18.63 -5.83
N LEU A 7 -32.36 -17.35 -6.11
CA LEU A 7 -31.35 -16.89 -7.08
C LEU A 7 -29.89 -17.05 -6.60
N TYR A 8 -29.65 -17.45 -5.36
CA TYR A 8 -28.31 -17.51 -4.76
C TYR A 8 -27.86 -18.90 -4.29
N ALA A 9 -28.70 -19.94 -4.46
CA ALA A 9 -28.46 -21.24 -3.80
C ALA A 9 -27.64 -22.25 -4.62
N HIS A 10 -27.43 -22.06 -5.93
CA HIS A 10 -26.82 -23.08 -6.81
C HIS A 10 -25.66 -22.54 -7.67
N GLY A 11 -24.75 -21.78 -7.06
CA GLY A 11 -23.41 -21.56 -7.62
C GLY A 11 -22.43 -22.57 -7.03
N VAL A 12 -21.99 -23.54 -7.83
CA VAL A 12 -20.80 -24.33 -7.52
C VAL A 12 -19.67 -23.32 -7.25
N LEU A 13 -19.18 -23.26 -6.01
CA LEU A 13 -17.99 -22.50 -5.66
C LEU A 13 -16.84 -23.06 -6.51
N HIS A 14 -16.58 -22.43 -7.65
CA HIS A 14 -15.34 -22.65 -8.37
C HIS A 14 -14.24 -22.10 -7.48
N ASP A 15 -13.42 -23.00 -6.91
CA ASP A 15 -12.10 -22.67 -6.40
C ASP A 15 -11.33 -22.05 -7.57
N GLY A 16 -11.36 -20.73 -7.65
CA GLY A 16 -10.50 -19.96 -8.53
C GLY A 16 -9.04 -20.28 -8.21
N PRO A 17 -8.11 -19.93 -9.11
CA PRO A 17 -6.69 -20.10 -8.84
C PRO A 17 -6.33 -19.46 -7.49
N ALA A 18 -5.47 -20.16 -6.73
CA ALA A 18 -5.00 -19.69 -5.44
C ALA A 18 -4.42 -18.27 -5.57
N PRO A 19 -4.65 -17.38 -4.60
CA PRO A 19 -4.20 -16.01 -4.69
C PRO A 19 -2.67 -15.95 -4.82
N GLU A 20 -2.20 -15.19 -5.79
CA GLU A 20 -0.79 -14.99 -6.10
C GLU A 20 -0.25 -13.70 -5.46
N LEU A 21 1.07 -13.64 -5.30
CA LEU A 21 1.75 -12.44 -4.80
C LEU A 21 1.99 -11.48 -5.96
N LEU A 22 1.44 -10.27 -5.86
CA LEU A 22 1.45 -9.27 -6.93
C LEU A 22 2.11 -7.98 -6.44
N THR A 23 2.84 -7.33 -7.35
CA THR A 23 3.36 -5.98 -7.13
C THR A 23 2.33 -4.93 -7.53
N LYS A 24 2.44 -3.70 -7.01
CA LYS A 24 1.62 -2.57 -7.48
C LYS A 24 1.69 -2.38 -8.99
N ARG A 25 2.87 -2.57 -9.60
CA ARG A 25 3.05 -2.44 -11.06
C ARG A 25 2.23 -3.48 -11.84
N SER A 26 2.25 -4.74 -11.39
CA SER A 26 1.47 -5.82 -12.01
C SER A 26 -0.03 -5.52 -11.89
N LEU A 27 -0.50 -5.07 -10.72
CA LEU A 27 -1.90 -4.67 -10.52
C LEU A 27 -2.33 -3.51 -11.42
N VAL A 28 -1.53 -2.43 -11.51
CA VAL A 28 -1.82 -1.30 -12.41
C VAL A 28 -1.91 -1.78 -13.86
N THR A 29 -1.01 -2.67 -14.28
CA THR A 29 -0.99 -3.20 -15.64
C THR A 29 -2.25 -3.99 -15.96
N VAL A 30 -2.67 -4.90 -15.07
CA VAL A 30 -3.89 -5.70 -15.22
C VAL A 30 -5.14 -4.82 -15.15
N SER A 31 -5.22 -3.91 -14.17
CA SER A 31 -6.32 -2.93 -14.04
C SER A 31 -6.51 -2.15 -15.34
N HIS A 32 -5.40 -1.63 -15.90
CA HIS A 32 -5.42 -0.92 -17.16
C HIS A 32 -5.84 -1.79 -18.35
N ALA A 33 -5.47 -3.07 -18.37
CA ALA A 33 -5.92 -3.99 -19.40
C ALA A 33 -7.44 -4.19 -19.34
N ILE A 34 -8.00 -4.43 -18.15
CA ILE A 34 -9.45 -4.58 -17.93
C ILE A 34 -10.19 -3.30 -18.33
N GLU A 35 -9.73 -2.14 -17.87
CA GLU A 35 -10.36 -0.85 -18.16
C GLU A 35 -10.28 -0.50 -19.65
N ARG A 36 -9.18 -0.84 -20.33
CA ARG A 36 -9.08 -0.67 -21.79
C ARG A 36 -10.02 -1.60 -22.54
N SER A 37 -10.16 -2.85 -22.09
CA SER A 37 -11.15 -3.77 -22.65
C SER A 37 -12.58 -3.26 -22.45
N ALA A 38 -12.90 -2.69 -21.28
CA ALA A 38 -14.20 -2.09 -21.01
C ALA A 38 -14.51 -0.86 -21.89
N LEU A 39 -13.48 -0.13 -22.33
CA LEU A 39 -13.60 1.03 -23.21
C LEU A 39 -13.55 0.67 -24.70
N ALA A 40 -13.21 -0.58 -25.05
CA ALA A 40 -13.19 -1.01 -26.43
C ALA A 40 -14.62 -1.04 -26.98
N THR A 41 -14.84 -0.45 -28.16
CA THR A 41 -16.14 -0.51 -28.82
C THR A 41 -16.45 -1.95 -29.20
N ALA A 42 -17.50 -2.53 -28.60
CA ALA A 42 -17.94 -3.87 -28.89
C ALA A 42 -19.47 -3.97 -28.77
N GLU A 43 -20.09 -4.78 -29.64
CA GLU A 43 -21.53 -5.08 -29.59
C GLU A 43 -21.83 -6.19 -28.58
N ASP A 44 -21.36 -6.00 -27.35
CA ASP A 44 -21.38 -7.04 -26.32
C ASP A 44 -22.59 -6.97 -25.39
N GLY A 45 -23.42 -5.93 -25.52
CA GLY A 45 -24.56 -5.67 -24.65
C GLY A 45 -24.21 -4.75 -23.46
N PRO A 46 -25.08 -4.66 -22.44
CA PRO A 46 -24.90 -3.75 -21.33
C PRO A 46 -23.68 -4.13 -20.49
N LEU A 47 -22.85 -3.14 -20.21
CA LEU A 47 -21.62 -3.27 -19.43
C LEU A 47 -21.84 -2.86 -17.97
N VAL A 48 -21.40 -3.71 -17.04
CA VAL A 48 -21.20 -3.40 -15.62
C VAL A 48 -19.71 -3.21 -15.39
N VAL A 49 -19.33 -2.11 -14.73
CA VAL A 49 -17.99 -1.96 -14.16
C VAL A 49 -18.09 -1.66 -12.68
N ILE A 50 -17.35 -2.40 -11.85
CA ILE A 50 -17.19 -2.11 -10.43
C ILE A 50 -15.71 -2.00 -10.13
N ALA A 51 -15.29 -0.86 -9.57
CA ALA A 51 -13.91 -0.65 -9.15
C ALA A 51 -13.82 -0.19 -7.71
N LEU A 52 -12.92 -0.80 -6.95
CA LEU A 52 -12.58 -0.42 -5.60
C LEU A 52 -11.17 0.17 -5.56
N PHE A 53 -11.06 1.40 -5.09
CA PHE A 53 -9.79 2.06 -4.84
C PHE A 53 -9.54 2.11 -3.34
N GLN A 54 -8.29 1.89 -2.96
CA GLN A 54 -7.95 1.93 -1.56
C GLN A 54 -8.08 3.33 -0.97
N ARG A 55 -7.80 4.40 -1.73
CA ARG A 55 -7.75 5.79 -1.24
C ARG A 55 -8.06 6.81 -2.35
N MET A 56 -8.58 7.97 -1.98
CA MET A 56 -8.92 9.08 -2.89
C MET A 56 -7.78 9.51 -3.84
N PRO A 57 -6.51 9.67 -3.41
CA PRO A 57 -5.44 10.05 -4.32
C PRO A 57 -5.19 9.04 -5.46
N TYR A 58 -5.53 7.77 -5.29
CA TYR A 58 -5.43 6.78 -6.36
C TYR A 58 -6.58 6.93 -7.36
N PHE A 59 -7.80 7.18 -6.88
CA PHE A 59 -8.95 7.42 -7.77
C PHE A 59 -8.78 8.71 -8.58
N LEU A 60 -8.30 9.81 -7.98
CA LEU A 60 -8.12 11.08 -8.68
C LEU A 60 -7.22 10.96 -9.92
N ARG A 61 -6.21 10.08 -9.88
CA ARG A 61 -5.34 9.81 -11.04
C ARG A 61 -6.07 9.10 -12.19
N GLU A 62 -7.13 8.35 -11.87
CA GLU A 62 -7.92 7.57 -12.83
C GLU A 62 -9.30 8.19 -13.13
N GLN A 63 -9.66 9.32 -12.52
CA GLN A 63 -10.99 9.92 -12.63
C GLN A 63 -11.44 10.13 -14.07
N ALA A 64 -10.56 10.64 -14.93
CA ALA A 64 -10.86 10.86 -16.35
C ALA A 64 -11.16 9.55 -17.10
N ARG A 65 -10.57 8.43 -16.67
CA ARG A 65 -10.85 7.11 -17.23
C ARG A 65 -12.20 6.59 -16.77
N TYR A 66 -12.50 6.67 -15.48
CA TYR A 66 -13.78 6.22 -14.93
C TYR A 66 -14.95 7.09 -15.39
N THR A 67 -14.71 8.36 -15.71
CA THR A 67 -15.68 9.24 -16.39
C THR A 67 -16.04 8.69 -17.77
N ARG A 68 -15.04 8.25 -18.56
CA ARG A 68 -15.27 7.66 -19.89
C ARG A 68 -15.96 6.29 -19.80
N ILE A 69 -15.59 5.47 -18.82
CA ILE A 69 -16.23 4.17 -18.59
C ILE A 69 -17.71 4.39 -18.22
N ALA A 70 -18.00 5.28 -17.27
CA ALA A 70 -19.37 5.59 -16.85
C ALA A 70 -20.24 6.12 -17.99
N ALA A 71 -19.68 6.86 -18.94
CA ALA A 71 -20.40 7.35 -20.11
C ALA A 71 -20.80 6.24 -21.11
N GLY A 72 -20.10 5.11 -21.14
CA GLY A 72 -20.37 3.99 -22.06
C GLY A 72 -20.99 2.76 -21.41
N ALA A 73 -20.84 2.60 -20.09
CA ALA A 73 -21.36 1.47 -19.35
C ALA A 73 -22.86 1.65 -19.01
N ALA A 74 -23.57 0.54 -18.83
CA ALA A 74 -24.93 0.58 -18.28
C ALA A 74 -24.90 1.00 -16.81
N VAL A 75 -23.84 0.62 -16.09
CA VAL A 75 -23.60 1.03 -14.70
C VAL A 75 -22.11 0.94 -14.39
N THR A 76 -21.58 2.00 -13.76
CA THR A 76 -20.24 2.04 -13.20
C THR A 76 -20.33 2.32 -11.70
N VAL A 77 -19.67 1.53 -10.88
CA VAL A 77 -19.60 1.72 -9.43
C VAL A 77 -18.15 1.95 -9.04
N VAL A 78 -17.87 3.01 -8.29
CA VAL A 78 -16.54 3.28 -7.74
C VAL A 78 -16.63 3.36 -6.22
N GLY A 79 -16.07 2.37 -5.53
CA GLY A 79 -15.93 2.37 -4.08
C GLY A 79 -14.55 2.82 -3.65
N LEU A 80 -14.44 3.64 -2.61
CA LEU A 80 -13.15 3.96 -1.99
C LEU A 80 -13.26 4.44 -0.56
N VAL A 81 -12.15 4.36 0.16
CA VAL A 81 -12.05 4.93 1.51
C VAL A 81 -12.03 6.44 1.45
N ALA A 82 -13.13 7.06 1.88
CA ALA A 82 -13.34 8.49 1.91
C ALA A 82 -14.46 8.84 2.91
N PRO A 83 -14.50 10.08 3.44
CA PRO A 83 -15.59 10.53 4.30
C PRO A 83 -16.93 10.67 3.56
N ALA A 84 -16.90 10.81 2.23
CA ALA A 84 -18.07 10.92 1.38
C ALA A 84 -17.85 10.16 0.06
N PRO A 85 -18.93 9.69 -0.60
CA PRO A 85 -18.82 9.03 -1.90
C PRO A 85 -18.19 9.94 -2.95
N PRO A 86 -17.36 9.43 -3.87
CA PRO A 86 -16.85 10.24 -4.97
C PRO A 86 -17.98 10.63 -5.92
N GLU A 87 -17.89 11.84 -6.46
CA GLU A 87 -18.79 12.28 -7.53
C GLU A 87 -18.39 11.62 -8.86
N LEU A 88 -19.39 11.15 -9.59
CA LEU A 88 -19.26 10.54 -10.91
C LEU A 88 -20.33 11.11 -11.85
N PRO A 89 -20.07 11.08 -13.18
CA PRO A 89 -21.08 11.47 -14.16
C PRO A 89 -22.28 10.52 -14.15
N PRO A 90 -23.40 10.86 -14.83
CA PRO A 90 -24.54 9.97 -14.99
C PRO A 90 -24.15 8.57 -15.44
N GLY A 91 -24.75 7.54 -14.84
CA GLY A 91 -24.37 6.14 -15.03
C GLY A 91 -23.24 5.66 -14.11
N GLY A 92 -22.54 6.58 -13.43
CA GLY A 92 -21.56 6.30 -12.39
C GLY A 92 -22.11 6.51 -10.98
N TYR A 93 -21.74 5.64 -10.04
CA TYR A 93 -22.16 5.68 -8.65
C TYR A 93 -20.96 5.53 -7.70
N GLY A 94 -20.74 6.53 -6.87
CA GLY A 94 -19.71 6.50 -5.84
C GLY A 94 -20.18 5.75 -4.59
N VAL A 95 -19.28 5.03 -3.94
CA VAL A 95 -19.50 4.44 -2.61
C VAL A 95 -18.35 4.82 -1.68
N ALA A 96 -18.69 5.36 -0.51
CA ALA A 96 -17.72 5.59 0.56
C ALA A 96 -17.54 4.31 1.38
N LEU A 97 -16.29 3.93 1.62
CA LEU A 97 -15.91 2.83 2.49
C LEU A 97 -15.27 3.37 3.78
N ASP A 98 -15.54 2.73 4.91
CA ASP A 98 -14.86 3.00 6.17
C ASP A 98 -13.47 2.32 6.21
N GLU A 99 -12.50 2.90 6.93
CA GLU A 99 -11.14 2.36 7.02
C GLU A 99 -11.05 0.96 7.64
N THR A 100 -12.04 0.58 8.46
CA THR A 100 -12.10 -0.69 9.18
C THR A 100 -12.72 -1.82 8.37
N GLU A 101 -13.41 -1.50 7.26
CA GLU A 101 -14.02 -2.51 6.39
C GLU A 101 -12.97 -3.37 5.69
N GLU A 102 -13.32 -4.62 5.39
CA GLU A 102 -12.43 -5.49 4.63
C GLU A 102 -12.13 -4.94 3.23
N LEU A 103 -13.14 -4.34 2.59
CA LEU A 103 -13.03 -3.71 1.28
C LEU A 103 -12.07 -2.50 1.26
N ALA A 104 -11.78 -1.90 2.41
CA ALA A 104 -10.89 -0.73 2.51
C ALA A 104 -9.44 -1.03 2.07
N ARG A 105 -9.05 -2.30 2.10
CA ARG A 105 -7.73 -2.78 1.68
C ARG A 105 -7.76 -3.50 0.34
N GLU A 106 -8.95 -3.71 -0.21
CA GLU A 106 -9.16 -4.37 -1.49
C GLU A 106 -8.95 -3.37 -2.63
N TRP A 107 -8.22 -3.81 -3.65
CA TRP A 107 -8.21 -3.23 -4.98
C TRP A 107 -8.97 -4.21 -5.86
N SER A 108 -10.11 -3.77 -6.38
CA SER A 108 -10.89 -4.56 -7.32
C SER A 108 -11.19 -3.77 -8.57
N VAL A 109 -11.15 -4.42 -9.73
CA VAL A 109 -11.69 -3.91 -10.99
C VAL A 109 -12.35 -5.07 -11.70
N VAL A 110 -13.66 -4.97 -11.89
CA VAL A 110 -14.47 -6.00 -12.54
C VAL A 110 -15.23 -5.36 -13.67
N ALA A 111 -15.17 -5.97 -14.85
CA ALA A 111 -15.94 -5.57 -16.02
C ALA A 111 -16.70 -6.79 -16.53
N LEU A 112 -18.00 -6.63 -16.78
CA LEU A 112 -18.88 -7.72 -17.19
C LEU A 112 -19.89 -7.26 -18.23
N THR A 113 -19.96 -8.02 -19.32
CA THR A 113 -21.00 -7.97 -20.35
C THR A 113 -21.48 -9.40 -20.63
N PRO A 114 -22.58 -9.58 -21.38
CA PRO A 114 -22.96 -10.88 -21.92
C PRO A 114 -21.88 -11.64 -22.71
N ARG A 115 -20.84 -10.97 -23.25
CA ARG A 115 -19.83 -11.60 -24.13
C ARG A 115 -18.38 -11.41 -23.68
N PHE A 116 -18.16 -10.58 -22.68
CA PHE A 116 -16.85 -10.28 -22.11
C PHE A 116 -16.93 -10.25 -20.59
N GLY A 117 -15.88 -10.75 -19.93
CA GLY A 117 -15.74 -10.59 -18.50
C GLY A 117 -14.28 -10.58 -18.11
N ALA A 118 -13.93 -9.69 -17.19
CA ALA A 118 -12.61 -9.68 -16.59
C ALA A 118 -12.71 -9.19 -15.15
N SER A 119 -11.83 -9.72 -14.31
CA SER A 119 -11.76 -9.35 -12.91
C SER A 119 -10.32 -9.23 -12.46
N LEU A 120 -10.09 -8.30 -11.55
CA LEU A 120 -8.92 -8.19 -10.70
C LEU A 120 -9.46 -7.99 -9.29
N VAL A 121 -8.98 -8.80 -8.35
CA VAL A 121 -9.26 -8.66 -6.91
C VAL A 121 -7.96 -8.89 -6.17
N ALA A 122 -7.49 -7.89 -5.44
CA ALA A 122 -6.24 -7.96 -4.70
C ALA A 122 -6.35 -7.25 -3.35
N ARG A 123 -5.81 -7.86 -2.30
CA ARG A 123 -5.76 -7.29 -0.96
C ARG A 123 -4.33 -6.87 -0.63
N ASP A 124 -4.16 -5.66 -0.14
CA ASP A 124 -2.85 -5.18 0.33
C ASP A 124 -2.39 -5.94 1.55
N ARG A 125 -1.19 -6.53 1.46
CA ARG A 125 -0.56 -7.28 2.55
C ARG A 125 0.10 -6.38 3.59
N ARG A 126 0.25 -5.09 3.30
CA ARG A 126 1.03 -4.13 4.09
C ARG A 126 2.50 -4.54 4.24
N GLU A 127 2.98 -5.28 3.24
CA GLU A 127 4.37 -5.72 3.09
C GLU A 127 5.02 -4.95 1.93
N VAL A 128 6.35 -4.86 1.93
CA VAL A 128 7.11 -4.13 0.92
C VAL A 128 8.37 -4.90 0.51
N VAL A 129 8.75 -4.79 -0.76
CA VAL A 129 10.04 -5.25 -1.30
C VAL A 129 10.88 -4.08 -1.79
N ALA A 130 12.15 -4.33 -2.11
CA ALA A 130 13.05 -3.30 -2.59
C ALA A 130 12.55 -2.76 -3.93
N ALA A 131 12.35 -1.44 -4.00
CA ALA A 131 11.91 -0.72 -5.20
C ALA A 131 12.38 0.74 -5.13
N GLY A 132 12.16 1.51 -6.20
CA GLY A 132 12.50 2.93 -6.26
C GLY A 132 11.75 3.76 -5.21
N THR A 133 10.53 3.36 -4.88
CA THR A 133 9.71 3.94 -3.81
C THR A 133 9.00 2.88 -2.96
N LEU A 134 8.59 3.24 -1.75
CA LEU A 134 7.75 2.39 -0.91
C LEU A 134 6.44 2.02 -1.60
N GLU A 135 5.85 2.94 -2.36
CA GLU A 135 4.58 2.69 -3.07
C GLU A 135 4.72 1.60 -4.14
N GLU A 136 5.80 1.65 -4.91
CA GLU A 136 6.09 0.66 -5.96
C GLU A 136 6.39 -0.71 -5.36
N GLY A 137 7.06 -0.75 -4.21
CA GLY A 137 7.44 -1.98 -3.54
C GLY A 137 6.31 -2.70 -2.82
N ARG A 138 5.10 -2.13 -2.73
CA ARG A 138 3.96 -2.73 -2.01
C ARG A 138 3.57 -4.09 -2.61
N LEU A 139 3.31 -5.04 -1.72
CA LEU A 139 2.87 -6.38 -2.07
C LEU A 139 1.37 -6.58 -1.81
N PHE A 140 0.75 -7.33 -2.71
CA PHE A 140 -0.66 -7.65 -2.69
C PHE A 140 -0.85 -9.15 -2.85
N SER A 141 -1.88 -9.69 -2.21
CA SER A 141 -2.36 -11.05 -2.46
C SER A 141 -3.63 -10.95 -3.29
N GLY A 142 -3.64 -11.51 -4.49
CA GLY A 142 -4.76 -11.32 -5.39
C GLY A 142 -4.88 -12.34 -6.50
N ARG A 143 -5.92 -12.17 -7.29
CA ARG A 143 -6.24 -12.96 -8.47
C ARG A 143 -6.80 -12.04 -9.53
N TRP A 144 -6.55 -12.37 -10.78
CA TRP A 144 -7.11 -11.68 -11.93
C TRP A 144 -7.36 -12.67 -13.05
N GLY A 145 -8.27 -12.35 -13.96
CA GLY A 145 -8.65 -13.22 -15.06
C GLY A 145 -9.51 -12.49 -16.09
N PHE A 146 -9.69 -13.14 -17.24
CA PHE A 146 -10.47 -12.61 -18.38
C PHE A 146 -11.60 -13.56 -18.78
N ARG A 147 -12.13 -14.29 -17.80
CA ARG A 147 -13.28 -15.16 -17.96
C ARG A 147 -14.55 -14.54 -17.41
N ARG A 148 -15.67 -14.75 -18.11
CA ARG A 148 -16.98 -14.24 -17.72
C ARG A 148 -17.53 -14.83 -16.44
N ASP A 149 -17.32 -16.12 -16.21
CA ASP A 149 -17.76 -16.78 -14.99
C ASP A 149 -17.06 -16.21 -13.77
N GLU A 150 -15.74 -15.97 -13.83
CA GLU A 150 -15.02 -15.33 -12.73
C GLU A 150 -15.51 -13.89 -12.47
N ALA A 151 -15.67 -13.09 -13.52
CA ALA A 151 -16.21 -11.74 -13.40
C ALA A 151 -17.65 -11.71 -12.86
N LEU A 152 -18.50 -12.67 -13.28
CA LEU A 152 -19.87 -12.84 -12.77
C LEU A 152 -19.88 -13.06 -11.25
N HIS A 153 -19.05 -13.98 -10.75
CA HIS A 153 -18.92 -14.23 -9.31
C HIS A 153 -18.50 -12.97 -8.55
N GLU A 154 -17.55 -12.20 -9.08
CA GLU A 154 -17.10 -10.96 -8.43
C GLU A 154 -18.14 -9.85 -8.47
N VAL A 155 -18.91 -9.71 -9.55
CA VAL A 155 -20.05 -8.76 -9.58
C VAL A 155 -21.10 -9.15 -8.54
N ILE A 156 -21.43 -10.44 -8.41
CA ILE A 156 -22.39 -10.92 -7.40
C ILE A 156 -21.88 -10.62 -5.97
N ARG A 157 -20.61 -10.94 -5.68
CA ARG A 157 -20.00 -10.68 -4.38
C ARG A 157 -20.00 -9.19 -4.05
N LEU A 158 -19.52 -8.35 -4.96
CA LEU A 158 -19.41 -6.90 -4.73
C LEU A 158 -20.79 -6.25 -4.64
N ARG A 159 -21.76 -6.65 -5.46
CA ARG A 159 -23.14 -6.20 -5.34
C ARG A 159 -23.70 -6.51 -3.95
N ALA A 160 -23.49 -7.72 -3.44
CA ALA A 160 -23.95 -8.12 -2.11
C ALA A 160 -23.25 -7.34 -0.98
N GLN A 161 -21.93 -7.13 -1.07
CA GLN A 161 -21.16 -6.42 -0.05
C GLN A 161 -21.39 -4.90 -0.04
N LEU A 162 -21.65 -4.30 -1.21
CA LEU A 162 -22.00 -2.88 -1.29
C LEU A 162 -23.45 -2.65 -0.88
N GLY A 163 -24.35 -3.58 -1.20
CA GLY A 163 -25.71 -3.63 -0.67
C GLY A 163 -26.49 -2.32 -0.82
N ASP A 164 -27.11 -1.88 0.27
CA ASP A 164 -27.97 -0.69 0.32
C ASP A 164 -27.22 0.64 0.12
N ARG A 165 -25.88 0.61 0.04
CA ARG A 165 -25.08 1.79 -0.34
C ARG A 165 -25.24 2.15 -1.81
N LEU A 166 -25.72 1.22 -2.63
CA LEU A 166 -26.01 1.46 -4.03
C LEU A 166 -27.46 1.94 -4.20
N PRO A 167 -27.70 3.01 -4.99
CA PRO A 167 -29.06 3.44 -5.25
C PRO A 167 -29.83 2.39 -6.07
N PRO A 168 -31.19 2.34 -5.97
CA PRO A 168 -32.00 1.35 -6.66
C PRO A 168 -31.78 1.28 -8.18
N ALA A 169 -31.45 2.41 -8.82
CA ALA A 169 -31.13 2.46 -10.24
C ALA A 169 -29.85 1.67 -10.59
N ALA A 170 -28.81 1.76 -9.76
CA ALA A 170 -27.57 0.99 -9.92
C ALA A 170 -27.82 -0.51 -9.73
N LEU A 171 -28.54 -0.88 -8.66
CA LEU A 171 -28.90 -2.27 -8.39
C LEU A 171 -29.70 -2.89 -9.55
N THR A 172 -30.69 -2.15 -10.05
CA THR A 172 -31.52 -2.58 -11.19
C THR A 172 -30.66 -2.82 -12.44
N ALA A 173 -29.74 -1.91 -12.76
CA ALA A 173 -28.87 -2.04 -13.91
C ALA A 173 -27.92 -3.24 -13.78
N ILE A 174 -27.32 -3.45 -12.60
CA ILE A 174 -26.48 -4.63 -12.31
C ILE A 174 -27.31 -5.92 -12.50
N ASP A 175 -28.50 -5.99 -11.92
CA ASP A 175 -29.36 -7.18 -11.99
C ASP A 175 -29.83 -7.52 -13.39
N GLN A 176 -30.02 -6.51 -14.23
CA GLN A 176 -30.34 -6.71 -15.65
C GLN A 176 -29.18 -7.36 -16.40
N VAL A 177 -27.94 -6.96 -16.11
CA VAL A 177 -26.76 -7.61 -16.72
C VAL A 177 -26.58 -9.01 -16.17
N LEU A 178 -26.63 -9.20 -14.85
CA LEU A 178 -26.51 -10.51 -14.21
C LEU A 178 -27.48 -11.54 -14.81
N ARG A 179 -28.76 -11.17 -14.98
CA ARG A 179 -29.77 -12.02 -15.61
C ARG A 179 -29.44 -12.41 -17.05
N ARG A 180 -28.77 -11.55 -17.82
CA ARG A 180 -28.35 -11.86 -19.20
C ARG A 180 -27.13 -12.75 -19.26
N VAL A 181 -26.25 -12.70 -18.27
CA VAL A 181 -25.02 -13.50 -18.22
C VAL A 181 -25.26 -14.87 -17.60
N TRP A 182 -26.20 -14.99 -16.64
CA TRP A 182 -26.39 -16.20 -15.83
C TRP A 182 -26.49 -17.49 -16.64
N ASP A 183 -27.21 -17.46 -17.77
CA ASP A 183 -27.45 -18.63 -18.61
C ASP A 183 -26.38 -18.81 -19.72
N LEU A 184 -25.34 -17.98 -19.76
CA LEU A 184 -24.30 -17.99 -20.76
C LEU A 184 -22.98 -18.51 -20.16
N PRO A 185 -22.68 -19.82 -20.25
CA PRO A 185 -21.44 -20.35 -19.71
C PRO A 185 -20.22 -19.71 -20.39
N ALA A 186 -19.12 -19.61 -19.63
CA ALA A 186 -17.83 -19.22 -20.18
C ALA A 186 -17.43 -20.19 -21.30
N THR A 187 -16.93 -19.65 -22.41
CA THR A 187 -16.52 -20.50 -23.54
C THR A 187 -15.11 -21.04 -23.31
N PRO A 188 -14.75 -22.23 -23.87
CA PRO A 188 -13.37 -22.69 -23.87
C PRO A 188 -12.38 -21.70 -24.52
N GLY A 189 -12.87 -20.77 -25.36
CA GLY A 189 -12.07 -19.68 -25.92
C GLY A 189 -11.57 -18.70 -24.86
N GLU A 190 -12.38 -18.39 -23.85
CA GLU A 190 -12.01 -17.49 -22.75
C GLU A 190 -10.87 -18.09 -21.92
N SER A 191 -10.94 -19.37 -21.56
CA SER A 191 -9.86 -20.04 -20.83
C SER A 191 -8.55 -20.08 -21.62
N ARG A 192 -8.61 -20.29 -22.95
CA ARG A 192 -7.41 -20.26 -23.81
C ARG A 192 -6.83 -18.86 -23.93
N ALA A 193 -7.68 -17.85 -24.08
CA ALA A 193 -7.26 -16.45 -24.13
C ALA A 193 -6.62 -16.03 -22.79
N GLU A 194 -7.22 -16.39 -21.66
CA GLU A 194 -6.65 -16.14 -20.34
C GLU A 194 -5.28 -16.81 -20.19
N ALA A 195 -5.13 -18.09 -20.56
CA ALA A 195 -3.86 -18.78 -20.48
C ALA A 195 -2.75 -18.07 -21.30
N ALA A 196 -3.09 -17.56 -22.48
CA ALA A 196 -2.17 -16.76 -23.29
C ALA A 196 -1.81 -15.41 -22.63
N LEU A 197 -2.80 -14.71 -22.07
CA LEU A 197 -2.60 -13.44 -21.36
C LEU A 197 -1.72 -13.62 -20.11
N ARG A 198 -1.94 -14.68 -19.33
CA ARG A 198 -1.10 -15.03 -18.18
C ARG A 198 0.35 -15.29 -18.59
N LEU A 199 0.57 -16.08 -19.64
CA LEU A 199 1.92 -16.32 -20.16
C LEU A 199 2.62 -15.02 -20.58
N MET A 200 1.90 -14.09 -21.22
CA MET A 200 2.44 -12.79 -21.60
C MET A 200 2.75 -11.93 -20.37
N ALA A 201 1.85 -11.87 -19.39
CA ALA A 201 2.06 -11.12 -18.15
C ALA A 201 3.28 -11.64 -17.38
N GLU A 202 3.42 -12.96 -17.22
CA GLU A 202 4.58 -13.59 -16.58
C GLU A 202 5.90 -13.28 -17.32
N ARG A 203 5.88 -13.18 -18.65
CA ARG A 203 7.06 -12.80 -19.42
C ARG A 203 7.41 -11.33 -19.22
N VAL A 204 6.43 -10.45 -19.17
CA VAL A 204 6.63 -9.00 -18.93
C VAL A 204 7.15 -8.76 -17.52
N ASP A 205 6.67 -9.50 -16.52
CA ASP A 205 7.17 -9.38 -15.16
C ASP A 205 8.59 -9.98 -15.01
N ARG A 206 8.89 -11.11 -15.66
CA ARG A 206 10.27 -11.65 -15.73
C ARG A 206 11.24 -10.78 -16.51
N SER A 207 10.76 -10.05 -17.52
CA SER A 207 11.56 -9.13 -18.34
C SER A 207 11.58 -7.71 -17.79
N GLY A 208 10.91 -7.48 -16.66
CA GLY A 208 10.96 -6.20 -15.96
C GLY A 208 12.39 -5.85 -15.51
N PRO A 209 12.64 -4.58 -15.15
CA PRO A 209 13.98 -4.08 -14.81
C PRO A 209 14.66 -4.77 -13.61
N GLY A 210 14.01 -5.75 -12.97
CA GLY A 210 14.61 -6.60 -11.93
C GLY A 210 15.79 -7.45 -12.39
N ARG A 211 16.03 -7.66 -13.70
CA ARG A 211 17.30 -8.24 -14.21
C ARG A 211 18.41 -7.23 -14.48
N VAL A 212 18.13 -5.92 -14.44
CA VAL A 212 19.20 -4.89 -14.38
C VAL A 212 19.62 -4.62 -12.93
N ALA A 213 19.23 -5.49 -11.99
CA ALA A 213 19.96 -5.69 -10.75
C ALA A 213 21.26 -6.49 -11.00
N GLU A 214 21.98 -6.17 -12.07
CA GLU A 214 23.43 -6.32 -12.10
C GLU A 214 23.96 -5.35 -11.03
N GLU A 215 24.44 -5.90 -9.92
CA GLU A 215 25.37 -5.26 -8.99
C GLU A 215 25.16 -3.75 -8.74
N VAL A 216 23.92 -3.30 -8.50
CA VAL A 216 23.75 -2.00 -7.84
C VAL A 216 24.21 -2.23 -6.41
N PRO A 217 25.32 -1.63 -5.95
CA PRO A 217 25.76 -1.78 -4.57
C PRO A 217 24.57 -1.45 -3.67
N ALA A 218 24.32 -2.30 -2.67
CA ALA A 218 23.22 -2.11 -1.75
C ALA A 218 23.23 -0.65 -1.29
N PRO A 219 22.18 0.13 -1.57
CA PRO A 219 22.19 1.55 -1.27
C PRO A 219 22.51 1.71 0.21
N SER A 220 23.44 2.63 0.51
CA SER A 220 23.82 2.94 1.88
C SER A 220 22.56 3.08 2.75
N PRO A 221 22.48 2.41 3.91
CA PRO A 221 21.34 2.55 4.80
C PRO A 221 21.17 4.02 5.22
N LEU A 222 22.28 4.77 5.34
CA LEU A 222 22.24 6.22 5.53
C LEU A 222 22.02 6.93 4.19
N VAL A 223 20.93 7.71 4.09
CA VAL A 223 20.55 8.50 2.92
C VAL A 223 20.38 9.98 3.28
N ASP A 224 20.35 10.83 2.26
CA ASP A 224 20.02 12.26 2.41
C ASP A 224 18.49 12.50 2.43
N GLU A 225 18.10 13.73 2.78
CA GLU A 225 16.69 14.11 2.89
C GLU A 225 15.93 14.01 1.55
N PRO A 226 16.46 14.51 0.42
CA PRO A 226 15.77 14.40 -0.86
C PRO A 226 15.54 12.94 -1.30
N THR A 227 16.50 12.05 -1.06
CA THR A 227 16.37 10.61 -1.36
C THR A 227 15.31 9.98 -0.48
N LEU A 228 15.32 10.28 0.82
CA LEU A 228 14.32 9.75 1.76
C LEU A 228 12.91 10.21 1.38
N ARG A 229 12.70 11.49 1.06
CA ARG A 229 11.39 12.04 0.68
C ARG A 229 10.83 11.36 -0.57
N ARG A 230 11.67 11.21 -1.60
CA ARG A 230 11.32 10.51 -2.84
C ARG A 230 10.96 9.04 -2.58
N TRP A 231 11.82 8.33 -1.85
CA TRP A 231 11.64 6.90 -1.59
C TRP A 231 10.39 6.63 -0.74
N THR A 232 10.17 7.40 0.32
CA THR A 232 9.01 7.22 1.22
C THR A 232 7.69 7.72 0.62
N GLY A 233 7.77 8.49 -0.46
CA GLY A 233 6.61 9.18 -1.01
C GLY A 233 6.05 10.23 -0.06
N MET A 234 6.88 10.85 0.80
CA MET A 234 6.46 11.92 1.71
C MET A 234 5.80 13.09 0.99
N ASP A 235 6.09 13.26 -0.31
CA ASP A 235 5.50 14.27 -1.18
C ASP A 235 4.18 13.79 -1.85
N GLY A 236 3.55 12.71 -1.35
CA GLY A 236 2.20 12.28 -1.72
C GLY A 236 2.11 11.10 -2.70
N VAL A 237 3.20 10.34 -2.92
CA VAL A 237 3.17 9.16 -3.80
C VAL A 237 2.42 8.00 -3.13
N THR A 238 2.74 7.73 -1.87
CA THR A 238 2.02 6.76 -1.02
C THR A 238 0.89 7.47 -0.30
N ALA A 239 -0.34 6.99 -0.47
CA ALA A 239 -1.50 7.54 0.24
C ALA A 239 -1.48 7.14 1.72
N ALA A 240 -2.03 7.99 2.58
CA ALA A 240 -2.22 7.66 3.99
C ALA A 240 -3.13 6.42 4.17
N GLY A 241 -2.90 5.64 5.22
CA GLY A 241 -3.71 4.47 5.61
C GLY A 241 -3.37 3.14 4.90
N THR A 242 -2.39 3.14 3.97
CA THR A 242 -1.98 1.93 3.24
C THR A 242 -0.84 1.18 3.95
N LEU A 243 0.39 1.68 3.82
CA LEU A 243 1.61 1.04 4.29
C LEU A 243 2.06 1.64 5.64
N PRO A 244 2.01 0.85 6.74
CA PRO A 244 2.58 1.27 8.01
C PRO A 244 4.11 1.39 7.91
N VAL A 245 4.63 2.45 8.51
CA VAL A 245 6.07 2.73 8.58
C VAL A 245 6.39 3.02 10.04
N ALA A 246 7.37 2.30 10.58
CA ALA A 246 7.94 2.61 11.87
C ALA A 246 8.97 3.72 11.72
N LEU A 247 8.92 4.68 12.64
CA LEU A 247 9.90 5.75 12.76
C LEU A 247 10.55 5.63 14.13
N ILE A 248 11.89 5.65 14.14
CA ILE A 248 12.68 5.67 15.37
C ILE A 248 13.55 6.93 15.31
N GLY A 249 13.18 7.93 16.10
CA GLY A 249 14.07 9.06 16.39
C GLY A 249 15.16 8.58 17.33
N VAL A 250 16.41 8.90 17.05
CA VAL A 250 17.56 8.51 17.86
C VAL A 250 18.41 9.74 18.14
N ARG A 251 18.69 10.00 19.40
CA ARG A 251 19.67 11.00 19.83
C ARG A 251 20.85 10.30 20.49
N VAL A 252 22.05 10.62 20.06
CA VAL A 252 23.31 10.06 20.60
C VAL A 252 24.15 11.22 21.14
N SER A 253 24.15 11.38 22.46
CA SER A 253 24.87 12.48 23.12
C SER A 253 26.03 11.95 23.94
N GLU A 254 27.04 12.79 24.16
CA GLU A 254 28.05 12.53 25.18
C GLU A 254 27.54 13.00 26.54
N PRO A 255 27.74 12.23 27.62
CA PRO A 255 27.45 12.68 28.97
C PRO A 255 28.19 13.98 29.30
N ALA A 256 27.53 14.86 30.05
CA ALA A 256 28.14 16.06 30.58
C ALA A 256 29.37 15.70 31.45
N GLY A 257 30.48 16.42 31.27
CA GLY A 257 31.73 16.19 32.02
C GLY A 257 32.78 15.31 31.31
N THR A 258 32.52 14.90 30.07
CA THR A 258 33.53 14.22 29.22
C THR A 258 34.65 15.21 28.84
N ALA A 259 35.91 14.80 28.95
CA ALA A 259 37.07 15.67 28.69
C ALA A 259 37.09 16.21 27.24
N GLU A 260 37.52 17.47 27.06
CA GLU A 260 37.68 18.08 25.72
C GLU A 260 38.55 17.23 24.80
N ARG A 261 38.07 17.01 23.57
CA ARG A 261 38.61 16.02 22.63
C ARG A 261 39.90 16.44 21.94
N PHE A 262 40.73 15.44 21.63
CA PHE A 262 41.89 15.54 20.76
C PHE A 262 41.50 15.57 19.26
N GLY A 263 41.41 16.76 18.66
CA GLY A 263 41.51 17.00 17.20
C GLY A 263 40.31 16.59 16.31
N ARG A 264 40.25 17.12 15.08
CA ARG A 264 39.13 16.92 14.13
C ARG A 264 39.04 15.51 13.50
N ARG A 265 40.10 14.71 13.56
CA ARG A 265 40.14 13.36 12.93
C ARG A 265 39.52 12.26 13.80
N SER A 266 39.54 12.42 15.13
CA SER A 266 38.92 11.49 16.08
C SER A 266 37.39 11.60 16.03
N THR A 267 36.87 12.83 16.06
CA THR A 267 35.43 13.14 15.96
C THR A 267 34.77 12.59 14.70
N ALA A 268 35.45 12.65 13.55
CA ALA A 268 34.94 12.05 12.32
C ALA A 268 34.85 10.51 12.38
N ARG A 269 35.82 9.84 13.03
CA ARG A 269 35.80 8.38 13.20
C ARG A 269 34.74 7.93 14.18
N GLU A 270 34.55 8.67 15.27
CA GLU A 270 33.50 8.41 16.25
C GLU A 270 32.12 8.58 15.61
N ALA A 271 31.89 9.67 14.86
CA ALA A 271 30.64 9.86 14.13
C ALA A 271 30.37 8.71 13.14
N GLN A 272 31.40 8.23 12.44
CA GLN A 272 31.28 7.07 11.55
C GLN A 272 30.96 5.77 12.32
N ALA A 273 31.54 5.58 13.50
CA ALA A 273 31.28 4.42 14.35
C ALA A 273 29.84 4.44 14.91
N VAL A 274 29.35 5.62 15.29
CA VAL A 274 27.94 5.82 15.68
C VAL A 274 27.03 5.48 14.51
N ILE A 275 27.28 6.03 13.32
CA ILE A 275 26.49 5.70 12.12
C ILE A 275 26.47 4.19 11.87
N ALA A 276 27.64 3.53 11.91
CA ALA A 276 27.73 2.09 11.71
C ALA A 276 26.92 1.31 12.76
N ALA A 277 27.00 1.69 14.04
CA ALA A 277 26.25 1.08 15.12
C ALA A 277 24.72 1.28 14.99
N LEU A 278 24.29 2.47 14.55
CA LEU A 278 22.88 2.78 14.29
C LEU A 278 22.33 1.99 13.11
N THR A 279 23.13 1.77 12.06
CA THR A 279 22.69 1.09 10.84
C THR A 279 22.84 -0.43 10.87
N ALA A 280 23.65 -0.99 11.79
CA ALA A 280 23.89 -2.43 11.87
C ALA A 280 22.62 -3.27 12.10
N PRO A 281 21.60 -2.83 12.87
CA PRO A 281 20.36 -3.58 13.05
C PRO A 281 19.37 -3.47 11.88
N LEU A 282 19.65 -2.63 10.88
CA LEU A 282 18.71 -2.30 9.82
C LEU A 282 18.65 -3.40 8.75
N ARG A 283 17.43 -3.71 8.29
CA ARG A 283 17.20 -4.59 7.13
C ARG A 283 17.59 -3.85 5.85
N PRO A 284 17.81 -4.56 4.72
CA PRO A 284 18.10 -3.92 3.43
C PRO A 284 17.07 -2.91 2.94
N LEU A 285 15.83 -2.98 3.45
CA LEU A 285 14.72 -2.08 3.11
C LEU A 285 14.65 -0.85 4.03
N ASP A 286 15.29 -0.89 5.20
CA ASP A 286 15.23 0.19 6.17
C ASP A 286 16.20 1.31 5.76
N ARG A 287 15.89 2.54 6.15
CA ARG A 287 16.74 3.70 5.87
C ARG A 287 16.97 4.51 7.14
N ALA A 288 18.14 5.13 7.23
CA ALA A 288 18.51 6.09 8.24
C ALA A 288 18.77 7.44 7.56
N ILE A 289 18.44 8.52 8.25
CA ILE A 289 18.83 9.88 7.88
C ILE A 289 19.41 10.56 9.11
N ARG A 290 20.43 11.39 8.90
CA ARG A 290 20.95 12.28 9.92
C ARG A 290 20.21 13.62 9.83
N LEU A 291 19.50 13.99 10.90
CA LEU A 291 18.72 15.24 10.99
C LEU A 291 19.56 16.38 11.58
N ALA A 292 20.42 16.04 12.53
CA ALA A 292 21.36 16.97 13.18
C ALA A 292 22.67 16.22 13.52
N PRO A 293 23.72 16.90 14.01
CA PRO A 293 24.97 16.24 14.36
C PRO A 293 24.81 15.03 15.30
N ASP A 294 23.91 15.09 16.26
CA ASP A 294 23.65 14.05 17.25
C ASP A 294 22.25 13.40 17.12
N GLU A 295 21.51 13.73 16.05
CA GLU A 295 20.12 13.31 15.87
C GLU A 295 19.93 12.58 14.54
N TYR A 296 19.29 11.43 14.61
CA TYR A 296 19.04 10.52 13.50
C TYR A 296 17.58 10.09 13.48
N LEU A 297 17.08 9.75 12.30
CA LEU A 297 15.77 9.15 12.12
C LEU A 297 15.93 7.86 11.33
N LEU A 298 15.43 6.77 11.88
CA LEU A 298 15.34 5.47 11.21
C LEU A 298 13.91 5.31 10.69
N VAL A 299 13.78 4.87 9.44
CA VAL A 299 12.52 4.67 8.72
C VAL A 299 12.45 3.20 8.31
N LEU A 300 11.54 2.46 8.94
CA LEU A 300 11.46 1.00 8.83
C LEU A 300 10.05 0.61 8.34
N PRO A 301 9.87 0.37 7.04
CA PRO A 301 8.56 0.07 6.49
C PRO A 301 8.08 -1.33 6.89
N ALA A 302 6.75 -1.52 6.94
CA ALA A 302 6.11 -2.79 7.21
C ALA A 302 6.55 -3.47 8.53
N LEU A 303 6.79 -2.67 9.58
CA LEU A 303 7.02 -3.18 10.93
C LEU A 303 5.82 -2.91 11.84
N THR A 304 5.56 -3.87 12.72
CA THR A 304 4.71 -3.69 13.89
C THR A 304 5.41 -2.83 14.95
N ARG A 305 4.65 -2.38 15.95
CA ARG A 305 5.21 -1.61 17.07
C ARG A 305 6.22 -2.44 17.87
N GLU A 306 5.93 -3.72 18.09
CA GLU A 306 6.81 -4.63 18.84
C GLU A 306 8.16 -4.81 18.14
N GLU A 307 8.14 -5.07 16.83
CA GLU A 307 9.37 -5.19 16.04
C GLU A 307 10.16 -3.87 16.02
N ALA A 308 9.49 -2.72 15.91
CA ALA A 308 10.14 -1.42 15.96
C ALA A 308 10.82 -1.15 17.32
N LEU A 309 10.18 -1.54 18.42
CA LEU A 309 10.77 -1.47 19.77
C LEU A 309 11.97 -2.40 19.91
N ALA A 310 11.91 -3.61 19.33
CA ALA A 310 13.03 -4.54 19.31
C ALA A 310 14.24 -3.96 18.54
N VAL A 311 14.00 -3.32 17.40
CA VAL A 311 15.06 -2.62 16.66
C VAL A 311 15.63 -1.46 17.47
N ALA A 312 14.80 -0.67 18.15
CA ALA A 312 15.27 0.40 19.03
C ALA A 312 16.18 -0.14 20.16
N ALA A 313 15.81 -1.27 20.77
CA ALA A 313 16.64 -1.94 21.79
C ALA A 313 17.98 -2.44 21.21
N GLN A 314 17.98 -2.98 19.98
CA GLN A 314 19.21 -3.37 19.29
C GLN A 314 20.10 -2.17 18.99
N VAL A 315 19.53 -1.02 18.63
CA VAL A 315 20.27 0.24 18.44
C VAL A 315 20.96 0.67 19.73
N HIS A 316 20.25 0.65 20.87
CA HIS A 316 20.83 0.92 22.19
C HIS A 316 22.01 -0.01 22.48
N ALA A 317 21.84 -1.32 22.28
CA ALA A 317 22.89 -2.31 22.52
C ALA A 317 24.11 -2.11 21.61
N SER A 318 23.89 -1.81 20.33
CA SER A 318 24.95 -1.55 19.35
C SER A 318 25.79 -0.32 19.72
N VAL A 319 25.14 0.79 20.10
CA VAL A 319 25.85 2.02 20.49
C VAL A 319 26.55 1.85 21.84
N ALA A 320 25.93 1.19 22.82
CA ALA A 320 26.59 0.86 24.09
C ALA A 320 27.84 -0.01 23.86
N GLY A 321 27.80 -0.90 22.87
CA GLY A 321 28.93 -1.72 22.46
C GLY A 321 30.16 -0.94 21.96
N LEU A 322 30.00 0.32 21.54
CA LEU A 322 31.11 1.18 21.09
C LEU A 322 32.10 1.49 22.22
N ALA A 323 31.67 1.44 23.48
CA ALA A 323 32.56 1.63 24.64
C ALA A 323 33.76 0.66 24.65
N ARG A 324 33.65 -0.50 24.00
CA ARG A 324 34.77 -1.45 23.85
C ARG A 324 35.86 -0.96 22.91
N SER A 325 35.49 -0.21 21.88
CA SER A 325 36.42 0.34 20.87
C SER A 325 36.82 1.78 21.16
N TYR A 326 36.00 2.49 21.94
CA TYR A 326 36.19 3.88 22.35
C TYR A 326 36.04 3.99 23.88
N PRO A 327 36.98 3.44 24.67
CA PRO A 327 36.86 3.33 26.13
C PRO A 327 36.81 4.68 26.87
N PHE A 328 37.21 5.77 26.19
CA PHE A 328 37.16 7.13 26.73
C PHE A 328 35.93 7.93 26.27
N VAL A 329 35.02 7.29 25.52
CA VAL A 329 33.78 7.91 25.04
C VAL A 329 32.60 7.13 25.60
N SER A 330 31.81 7.79 26.44
CA SER A 330 30.51 7.28 26.83
C SER A 330 29.46 7.92 25.92
N PHE A 331 28.52 7.12 25.42
CA PHE A 331 27.40 7.59 24.64
C PHE A 331 26.11 7.36 25.42
N ALA A 332 25.33 8.41 25.63
CA ALA A 332 23.95 8.34 26.05
C ALA A 332 23.07 8.26 24.80
N VAL A 333 22.21 7.24 24.74
CA VAL A 333 21.28 7.05 23.63
C VAL A 333 19.87 7.22 24.15
N HIS A 334 19.09 8.03 23.43
CA HIS A 334 17.67 8.20 23.67
C HIS A 334 16.92 7.93 22.39
N THR A 335 15.81 7.20 22.47
CA THR A 335 15.00 6.88 21.30
C THR A 335 13.54 7.26 21.50
N ALA A 336 12.86 7.58 20.41
CA ALA A 336 11.40 7.71 20.37
C ALA A 336 10.85 6.89 19.21
N VAL A 337 9.87 6.01 19.50
CA VAL A 337 9.34 5.06 18.53
C VAL A 337 7.88 5.36 18.21
N THR A 338 7.52 5.34 16.93
CA THR A 338 6.13 5.34 16.47
C THR A 338 5.94 4.44 15.27
N VAL A 339 4.70 3.99 15.03
CA VAL A 339 4.30 3.28 13.82
C VAL A 339 3.10 3.99 13.23
N THR A 340 3.22 4.40 11.97
CA THR A 340 2.25 5.29 11.33
C THR A 340 2.00 4.89 9.89
N ASP A 341 0.74 4.95 9.47
CA ASP A 341 0.34 4.96 8.08
C ASP A 341 -0.12 6.36 7.63
N ARG A 342 0.08 7.40 8.47
CA ARG A 342 -0.19 8.79 8.10
C ARG A 342 0.83 9.29 7.07
N ARG A 343 0.38 10.19 6.22
CA ARG A 343 1.19 10.93 5.25
C ARG A 343 0.75 12.41 5.26
N PRO A 344 1.67 13.39 5.42
CA PRO A 344 3.11 13.22 5.66
C PRO A 344 3.41 12.49 6.98
N MET A 345 4.61 11.91 7.07
CA MET A 345 5.03 11.16 8.26
C MET A 345 5.27 12.10 9.46
N PRO A 346 4.95 11.68 10.71
CA PRO A 346 5.03 12.52 11.91
C PRO A 346 6.45 12.69 12.45
N VAL A 347 7.37 13.14 11.59
CA VAL A 347 8.77 13.30 11.95
C VAL A 347 8.92 14.31 13.09
N ALA A 348 8.24 15.45 13.05
CA ALA A 348 8.33 16.48 14.09
C ALA A 348 7.90 15.97 15.48
N GLU A 349 6.84 15.16 15.55
CA GLU A 349 6.35 14.56 16.81
C GLU A 349 7.39 13.59 17.39
N VAL A 350 8.02 12.77 16.53
CA VAL A 350 9.09 11.85 16.92
C VAL A 350 10.32 12.60 17.43
N ARG A 351 10.69 13.70 16.76
CA ARG A 351 11.81 14.56 17.19
C ARG A 351 11.54 15.19 18.57
N HIS A 352 10.34 15.74 18.76
CA HIS A 352 9.96 16.29 20.06
C HIS A 352 9.99 15.24 21.17
N ALA A 353 9.53 14.02 20.87
CA ALA A 353 9.54 12.92 21.84
C ALA A 353 10.96 12.46 22.19
N VAL A 354 11.91 12.43 21.23
CA VAL A 354 13.30 12.06 21.55
C VAL A 354 14.02 13.16 22.34
N GLU A 355 13.73 14.43 22.05
CA GLU A 355 14.23 15.56 22.84
C GLU A 355 13.72 15.53 24.29
N TRP A 356 12.43 15.24 24.47
CA TRP A 356 11.86 15.02 25.79
C TRP A 356 12.52 13.83 26.50
N ALA A 357 12.69 12.69 25.81
CA ALA A 357 13.32 11.51 26.39
C ALA A 357 14.76 11.79 26.86
N ALA A 358 15.53 12.54 26.07
CA ALA A 358 16.88 12.95 26.44
C ALA A 358 16.90 13.89 27.66
N ARG A 359 15.99 14.86 27.71
CA ARG A 359 15.89 15.81 28.83
C ARG A 359 15.48 15.14 30.15
N GLU A 360 14.55 14.19 30.10
CA GLU A 360 14.06 13.47 31.28
C GLU A 360 14.92 12.24 31.63
N GLY A 361 15.97 11.95 30.87
CA GLY A 361 16.82 10.77 31.09
C GLY A 361 16.13 9.43 30.80
N VAL A 362 15.05 9.44 30.02
CA VAL A 362 14.30 8.23 29.63
C VAL A 362 15.00 7.59 28.42
N PRO A 363 15.39 6.31 28.47
CA PRO A 363 16.13 5.69 27.37
C PRO A 363 15.27 5.54 26.10
N MET A 364 13.97 5.29 26.26
CA MET A 364 13.06 5.06 25.13
C MET A 364 11.66 5.59 25.45
N ALA A 365 11.15 6.45 24.58
CA ALA A 365 9.77 6.94 24.59
C ALA A 365 8.96 6.31 23.44
N THR A 366 7.63 6.32 23.56
CA THR A 366 6.73 5.95 22.47
C THR A 366 5.81 7.11 22.15
N VAL A 367 5.59 7.35 20.86
CA VAL A 367 4.59 8.31 20.39
C VAL A 367 3.33 7.53 20.06
N ALA A 368 2.21 7.98 20.60
CA ALA A 368 0.92 7.37 20.31
C ALA A 368 0.65 7.41 18.80
N ARG A 369 0.01 6.35 18.30
CA ARG A 369 -0.53 6.37 16.94
C ARG A 369 -1.83 7.16 17.03
N GLU A 370 -1.83 8.40 16.54
CA GLU A 370 -3.09 9.06 16.25
C GLU A 370 -3.81 8.25 15.16
N ALA A 371 -5.08 7.91 15.40
CA ALA A 371 -5.94 7.41 14.35
C ALA A 371 -6.00 8.47 13.24
N VAL A 372 -6.03 8.03 11.97
CA VAL A 372 -6.38 8.95 10.87
C VAL A 372 -7.78 9.44 11.22
N ALA A 373 -7.90 10.66 11.72
CA ALA A 373 -9.20 11.27 11.95
C ALA A 373 -9.93 11.27 10.61
N SER A 374 -11.02 10.52 10.52
CA SER A 374 -12.04 10.73 9.50
C SER A 374 -12.40 12.21 9.59
N ALA A 375 -11.97 12.99 8.61
CA ALA A 375 -12.31 14.40 8.52
C ALA A 375 -13.83 14.46 8.28
N ALA A 376 -14.60 14.56 9.36
CA ALA A 376 -16.01 14.91 9.29
C ALA A 376 -16.09 16.34 8.72
N PRO A 377 -16.88 16.59 7.65
CA PRO A 377 -17.03 17.93 7.13
C PRO A 377 -17.80 18.77 8.16
N ARG A 378 -17.34 20.01 8.35
CA ARG A 378 -18.12 21.09 8.96
C ARG A 378 -19.22 21.55 8.03
#